data_AF-D4XAY7-F1
#
_entry.id   AF-D4XAY7-F1
#
_cell.length_a   1.000
_cell.length_b   1.000
_cell.length_c   1.000
_cell.angle_alpha   90.00
_cell.angle_beta   90.00
_cell.angle_gamma   90.00
#
_symmetry.space_group_name_H-M   'P 1'
#
loop_
_entity.id
_entity.type
_entity.pdbx_description
1 polymer ?
#
loop_
_entity_poly.entity_id
_entity_poly.type
_entity_poly.pdbx_seq_one_letter_code
_entity_poly.pdbx_strand_id
1 'polypeptide(L)' 'MTPQGNEFSQLDADFVRVLEDLIDALIANGTLRMTDLPIQAQQKLSQRKQQRARLSEHLDLLDDEDGQVI' A
#
# COMPACT_ATOMS: atom_id res chain seq x y z
N MET A 1 -21.07 -13.78 -19.49
CA MET A 1 -19.81 -13.00 -19.44
C MET A 1 -19.25 -13.20 -18.04
N THR A 2 -18.22 -14.03 -17.87
CA THR A 2 -17.75 -14.49 -16.56
C THR A 2 -17.12 -13.34 -15.75
N PRO A 3 -17.51 -13.10 -14.49
CA PRO A 3 -16.96 -12.04 -13.65
C PRO A 3 -15.55 -12.34 -13.09
N GLN A 4 -14.92 -13.43 -13.53
CA GLN A 4 -13.69 -14.00 -12.96
C GLN A 4 -12.48 -13.05 -12.99
N GLY A 5 -12.42 -12.10 -13.93
CA GLY A 5 -11.33 -11.11 -13.98
C GLY A 5 -11.31 -10.15 -12.79
N ASN A 6 -12.47 -9.89 -12.18
CA ASN A 6 -12.57 -8.95 -11.07
C ASN A 6 -12.16 -9.59 -9.73
N GLU A 7 -12.48 -10.87 -9.53
CA GLU A 7 -12.07 -11.65 -8.35
C GLU A 7 -10.55 -11.85 -8.32
N PHE A 8 -9.94 -12.16 -9.47
CA PHE A 8 -8.48 -12.26 -9.58
C PHE A 8 -7.78 -10.93 -9.27
N SER A 9 -8.32 -9.82 -9.78
CA SER A 9 -7.76 -8.49 -9.52
C SER A 9 -7.85 -8.10 -8.05
N GLN A 10 -8.93 -8.49 -7.36
CA GLN A 10 -9.09 -8.28 -5.91
C GLN A 10 -8.11 -9.13 -5.12
N LEU A 11 -7.99 -10.43 -5.44
CA LEU A 11 -7.02 -11.32 -4.81
C LEU A 11 -5.58 -10.82 -4.99
N ASP A 12 -5.22 -10.35 -6.19
CA ASP A 12 -3.91 -9.77 -6.47
C ASP A 12 -3.68 -8.50 -5.64
N ALA A 13 -4.69 -7.64 -5.49
CA ALA A 13 -4.61 -6.42 -4.70
C ALA A 13 -4.44 -6.72 -3.19
N ASP A 14 -5.16 -7.70 -2.67
CA ASP A 14 -5.05 -8.12 -1.27
C ASP A 14 -3.71 -8.79 -0.99
N PHE A 15 -3.26 -9.68 -1.88
CA PHE A 15 -1.96 -10.33 -1.78
C PHE A 15 -0.82 -9.31 -1.78
N VAL A 16 -0.92 -8.30 -2.65
CA VAL A 16 0.00 -7.18 -2.70
C VAL A 16 0.11 -6.45 -1.36
N ARG A 17 -1.01 -6.16 -0.69
CA ARG A 17 -1.01 -5.43 0.59
C ARG A 17 -0.29 -6.23 1.67
N VAL A 18 -0.59 -7.53 1.74
CA VAL A 18 0.08 -8.46 2.68
C VAL A 18 1.59 -8.51 2.41
N LEU A 19 1.98 -8.56 1.14
CA LEU A 19 3.40 -8.56 0.76
C LEU A 19 4.09 -7.27 1.19
N GLU A 20 3.45 -6.12 1.04
CA GLU A 20 3.99 -4.84 1.51
C GLU A 20 4.15 -4.79 3.03
N ASP A 21 3.11 -5.21 3.77
CA ASP A 21 3.16 -5.21 5.22
C ASP A 21 4.22 -6.19 5.75
N LEU A 22 4.42 -7.33 5.08
CA LEU A 22 5.51 -8.26 5.39
C LEU A 22 6.88 -7.64 5.13
N ILE A 23 7.07 -6.97 3.99
CA ILE A 23 8.33 -6.29 3.67
C ILE A 23 8.62 -5.20 4.71
N ASP A 24 7.61 -4.42 5.09
CA ASP A 24 7.75 -3.38 6.11
C ASP A 24 8.06 -3.97 7.49
N ALA A 25 7.44 -5.08 7.88
CA ALA A 25 7.77 -5.79 9.11
C ALA A 25 9.22 -6.30 9.12
N LEU A 26 9.70 -6.86 8.01
CA LEU A 26 11.07 -7.34 7.89
C LEU A 26 12.10 -6.20 7.90
N ILE A 27 11.76 -5.06 7.30
CA ILE A 27 12.58 -3.84 7.35
C ILE A 27 12.62 -3.28 8.78
N ALA A 28 11.46 -3.20 9.46
CA ALA A 28 11.37 -2.70 10.83
C ALA A 28 12.13 -3.58 11.83
N ASN A 29 12.14 -4.90 11.62
CA ASN A 29 12.96 -5.85 12.39
C ASN A 29 14.46 -5.71 12.07
N GLY A 30 14.83 -5.05 10.97
CA GLY A 30 16.21 -4.93 10.51
C GLY A 30 16.76 -6.20 9.84
N THR A 31 15.88 -7.18 9.55
CA THR A 31 16.23 -8.43 8.87
C THR A 31 16.36 -8.24 7.35
N LEU A 32 15.67 -7.24 6.79
CA LEU A 32 15.72 -6.88 5.38
C LEU A 32 16.11 -5.40 5.22
N ARG A 33 17.04 -5.07 4.32
CA ARG A 33 17.31 -3.67 3.93
C ARG A 33 16.76 -3.41 2.54
N MET A 34 16.27 -2.20 2.31
CA MET A 34 15.82 -1.76 0.97
C MET A 34 16.89 -1.97 -0.12
N THR A 35 18.16 -1.79 0.23
CA THR A 35 19.29 -1.97 -0.68
C THR A 35 19.53 -3.42 -1.11
N ASP A 36 18.99 -4.38 -0.37
CA ASP A 36 19.13 -5.81 -0.64
C ASP A 36 18.11 -6.29 -1.70
N LEU A 37 17.09 -5.47 -1.97
CA LEU A 37 16.07 -5.73 -2.98
C LEU A 37 16.56 -5.30 -4.38
N PRO A 38 16.14 -5.99 -5.45
CA PRO A 38 16.43 -5.56 -6.81
C PRO A 38 15.82 -4.18 -7.10
N ILE A 39 16.46 -3.39 -7.97
CA ILE A 39 16.05 -2.00 -8.28
C ILE A 39 14.56 -1.91 -8.66
N GLN A 40 14.05 -2.89 -9.40
CA GLN A 40 12.62 -2.93 -9.77
C GLN A 40 11.70 -3.04 -8.55
N ALA A 41 12.08 -3.82 -7.53
CA ALA A 41 11.32 -3.96 -6.30
C ALA A 41 11.40 -2.68 -5.45
N GLN A 42 12.58 -2.06 -5.35
CA GLN A 42 12.75 -0.77 -4.66
C GLN A 42 11.84 0.31 -5.26
N GLN A 43 11.80 0.42 -6.60
CA GLN A 43 10.95 1.37 -7.30
C GLN A 43 9.46 1.10 -7.07
N LYS A 44 9.03 -0.16 -7.18
CA LYS A 44 7.62 -0.55 -6.95
C LYS A 44 7.17 -0.25 -5.52
N LEU A 45 7.99 -0.59 -4.52
CA LEU A 45 7.69 -0.33 -3.11
C LEU A 45 7.61 1.17 -2.84
N SER A 46 8.55 1.96 -3.38
CA SER A 46 8.53 3.42 -3.23
C SER A 46 7.27 4.04 -3.84
N GLN A 47 6.89 3.61 -5.04
CA GLN A 47 5.67 4.10 -5.71
C GLN A 47 4.41 3.76 -4.92
N ARG A 48 4.30 2.53 -4.40
CA ARG A 48 3.12 2.15 -3.62
C ARG A 48 3.06 2.79 -2.25
N LYS A 49 4.19 2.98 -1.57
CA LYS A 49 4.23 3.77 -0.33
C LYS A 49 3.72 5.19 -0.57
N GLN A 50 4.12 5.82 -1.67
CA GLN A 50 3.62 7.13 -2.06
C GLN A 50 2.11 7.11 -2.38
N GLN A 51 1.60 6.05 -3.02
CA GLN A 51 0.16 5.89 -3.26
C GLN A 51 -0.64 5.73 -1.95
N ARG A 52 -0.14 4.92 -1.01
CA ARG A 52 -0.75 4.77 0.33
C ARG A 52 -0.73 6.09 1.09
N ALA A 53 0.39 6.82 1.09
CA ALA A 53 0.49 8.11 1.77
C ALA A 53 -0.52 9.12 1.23
N ARG A 54 -0.67 9.22 -0.10
CA ARG A 54 -1.66 10.11 -0.74
C ARG A 54 -3.11 9.75 -0.43
N LEU A 55 -3.41 8.44 -0.38
CA LEU A 55 -4.75 7.97 -0.02
C LEU A 55 -5.05 8.25 1.46
N SER A 56 -4.07 8.05 2.33
CA SER A 56 -4.18 8.37 3.76
C SER A 56 -4.37 9.86 3.98
N GLU A 57 -3.60 10.71 3.29
CA GLU A 57 -3.73 12.18 3.34
C GLU A 57 -5.12 12.64 2.84
N HIS A 58 -5.62 12.06 1.75
CA HIS A 58 -6.98 12.35 1.29
C HIS A 58 -8.07 11.90 2.27
N LEU A 59 -7.86 10.78 2.97
CA LEU A 59 -8.81 10.32 3.98
C LEU A 59 -8.79 11.20 5.23
N ASP A 60 -7.59 11.64 5.65
CA ASP A 60 -7.38 12.57 6.77
C ASP A 60 -8.06 13.92 6.50
N LEU A 61 -7.90 14.46 5.28
CA LEU A 61 -8.55 15.69 4.84
C LEU A 61 -10.09 15.61 4.82
N LEU A 62 -10.67 14.42 4.59
CA LEU A 62 -12.12 14.23 4.64
C LEU A 62 -12.64 14.10 6.07
N ASP A 63 -11.84 13.59 7.00
CA ASP A 63 -12.19 13.47 8.43
C ASP A 63 -12.20 14.84 9.13
N ASP A 64 -11.38 15.78 8.64
CA ASP A 64 -11.35 17.17 9.13
C ASP A 64 -12.57 18.02 8.70
N GLU A 65 -13.30 17.64 7.63
CA GLU A 65 -14.46 18.41 7.13
C GLU A 65 -15.79 18.10 7.86
N ASP A 66 -15.86 17.03 8.65
CA ASP A 66 -17.06 16.66 9.44
C ASP A 66 -17.07 17.29 10.86
N GLY A 67 -16.13 18.20 11.15
CA GLY A 67 -15.91 18.81 12.46
C GLY A 67 -16.54 20.19 12.71
N GLN A 68 -17.34 20.77 11.80
CA GLN A 68 -17.96 22.08 12.04
C GLN A 68 -19.42 22.17 11.57
N VAL A 69 -20.32 21.67 12.41
CA VAL A 69 -21.72 22.11 12.43
C VAL A 69 -21.87 23.04 13.62
N ILE A 70 -22.00 24.34 13.32
CA ILE A 70 -22.38 25.40 14.26
C ILE A 70 -23.87 25.26 14.59
#